data_AF-A0A258X2G3-F1
#
_entry.id   AF-A0A258X2G3-F1
#
_cell.length_a   1.000
_cell.length_b   1.000
_cell.length_c   1.000
_cell.angle_alpha   90.00
_cell.angle_beta   90.00
_cell.angle_gamma   90.00
#
_symmetry.space_group_name_H-M   'P 1'
#
loop_
_entity.id
_entity.type
_entity.pdbx_description
1 polymer ?
#
loop_
_entity_poly.entity_id
_entity_poly.type
_entity_poly.pdbx_seq_one_letter_code
_entity_poly.pdbx_strand_id
1 'polypeptide(L)'
;KGLIKWSKNVHRDNLSLLSMRMNARTKENPNLMVSKEDKSYKNVANMLRSLGPLTFTVAMNKEEDGTGFTFKAFDIIDSDTTVMDSMFELFFFCSVSITKKILNFNPSSTEDTDSEDDEVL
;
A
#
# COMPACT_ATOMS: atom_id res chain seq x y z
N LYS A 1 12.34 14.50 13.42
CA LYS A 1 12.81 13.79 12.19
C LYS A 1 12.71 12.30 12.48
N GLY A 2 12.09 11.51 11.61
CA GLY A 2 11.94 10.06 11.78
C GLY A 2 12.82 9.27 10.81
N LEU A 3 13.04 8.00 11.12
CA LEU A 3 13.78 7.05 10.29
C LEU A 3 12.89 5.86 9.96
N ILE A 4 12.89 5.41 8.69
CA ILE A 4 12.25 4.17 8.27
C ILE A 4 13.34 3.14 7.99
N LYS A 5 13.31 2.02 8.71
CA LYS A 5 14.23 0.89 8.53
C LYS A 5 13.49 -0.31 7.95
N TRP A 6 14.13 -0.98 7.00
CA TRP A 6 13.64 -2.18 6.34
C TRP A 6 14.28 -3.39 7.02
N SER A 7 13.54 -4.50 7.18
CA SER A 7 14.03 -5.68 7.93
C SER A 7 15.10 -6.49 7.20
N LYS A 8 15.21 -6.36 5.88
CA LYS A 8 16.15 -7.12 5.03
C LYS A 8 16.58 -6.33 3.80
N ASN A 9 17.70 -6.75 3.20
CA ASN A 9 18.14 -6.27 1.90
C ASN A 9 17.13 -6.69 0.81
N VAL A 10 16.87 -5.75 -0.10
CA VAL A 10 15.97 -5.95 -1.23
C VAL A 10 16.73 -5.76 -2.53
N HIS A 11 16.72 -6.78 -3.38
CA HIS A 11 17.34 -6.72 -4.70
C HIS A 11 16.52 -5.85 -5.66
N ARG A 12 17.22 -5.08 -6.51
CA ARG A 12 16.63 -4.19 -7.51
C ARG A 12 15.60 -4.89 -8.40
N ASP A 13 15.90 -6.11 -8.83
CA ASP A 13 15.03 -6.86 -9.75
C ASP A 13 13.67 -7.18 -9.12
N ASN A 14 13.64 -7.46 -7.82
CA ASN A 14 12.39 -7.67 -7.09
C ASN A 14 11.56 -6.38 -7.01
N LEU A 15 12.20 -5.22 -6.80
CA LEU A 15 11.52 -3.92 -6.80
C LEU A 15 10.98 -3.57 -8.19
N SER A 16 11.74 -3.85 -9.24
CA SER A 16 11.31 -3.63 -10.62
C SER A 16 10.08 -4.47 -10.95
N LEU A 17 10.08 -5.76 -10.60
CA LEU A 17 8.94 -6.64 -10.84
C LEU A 17 7.73 -6.24 -9.99
N LEU A 18 7.94 -5.85 -8.73
CA LEU A 18 6.89 -5.32 -7.87
C LEU A 18 6.25 -4.06 -8.46
N SER A 19 7.04 -3.12 -8.96
CA SER A 19 6.55 -1.90 -9.61
C SER A 19 5.69 -2.22 -10.85
N MET A 20 6.12 -3.18 -11.68
CA MET A 20 5.32 -3.63 -12.82
C MET A 20 3.98 -4.24 -12.38
N ARG A 21 3.98 -5.06 -11.31
CA ARG A 21 2.74 -5.63 -10.76
C ARG A 21 1.82 -4.57 -10.17
N MET A 22 2.38 -3.55 -9.52
CA MET A 22 1.60 -2.44 -8.97
C MET A 22 0.86 -1.66 -10.04
N ASN A 23 1.52 -1.38 -11.16
CA ASN A 23 0.91 -0.66 -12.28
C ASN A 23 -0.16 -1.50 -13.01
N ALA A 24 -0.13 -2.82 -12.86
CA ALA A 24 -1.12 -3.72 -13.46
C ALA A 24 -2.35 -3.98 -12.56
N ARG A 25 -2.35 -3.50 -11.31
CA ARG A 25 -3.50 -3.63 -10.40
C ARG A 25 -4.63 -2.71 -10.85
N THR A 26 -5.85 -3.17 -10.63
CA THR A 26 -7.05 -2.33 -10.72
C THR A 26 -7.80 -2.35 -9.40
N LYS A 27 -8.84 -1.53 -9.25
CA LYS A 27 -9.68 -1.55 -8.04
C LYS A 27 -10.38 -2.90 -7.87
N GLU A 28 -10.73 -3.53 -8.98
CA GLU A 28 -11.44 -4.81 -9.05
C GLU A 28 -10.49 -6.00 -8.87
N ASN A 29 -9.20 -5.82 -9.17
CA ASN A 29 -8.17 -6.85 -8.99
C ASN A 29 -6.95 -6.30 -8.23
N PRO A 30 -7.00 -6.32 -6.88
CA PRO A 30 -5.89 -5.86 -6.05
C PRO A 30 -4.77 -6.90 -5.91
N ASN A 31 -4.96 -8.12 -6.43
CA ASN A 31 -4.03 -9.24 -6.24
C ASN A 31 -2.71 -9.04 -6.99
N LEU A 32 -1.60 -9.23 -6.29
CA LEU A 32 -0.25 -9.13 -6.86
C LEU A 32 0.16 -10.39 -7.63
N MET A 33 -0.43 -11.55 -7.31
CA MET A 33 -0.23 -12.77 -8.08
C MET A 33 -0.83 -12.65 -9.49
N VAL A 34 -0.31 -13.46 -10.40
CA VAL A 34 -0.83 -13.64 -11.76
C VAL A 34 -1.49 -15.01 -11.88
N SER A 35 -2.23 -15.24 -12.98
CA SER A 35 -2.79 -16.57 -13.27
C SER A 35 -1.69 -17.62 -13.39
N LYS A 36 -2.00 -18.88 -13.05
CA LYS A 36 -1.03 -20.00 -13.11
C LYS A 36 -0.55 -20.30 -14.54
N GLU A 37 -1.36 -19.95 -15.53
CA GLU A 37 -1.10 -20.10 -16.96
C GLU A 37 -0.19 -18.99 -17.50
N ASP A 38 0.02 -17.91 -16.73
CA ASP A 38 0.89 -16.81 -17.11
C ASP A 38 2.36 -17.22 -17.05
N LYS A 39 3.11 -16.91 -18.10
CA LYS A 39 4.55 -17.24 -18.21
C LYS A 39 5.38 -16.63 -17.08
N SER A 40 4.91 -15.52 -16.49
CA SER A 40 5.55 -14.81 -15.39
C SER A 40 5.20 -15.36 -14.00
N TYR A 41 4.28 -16.32 -13.88
CA TYR A 41 3.80 -16.84 -12.59
C TYR A 41 4.93 -17.22 -11.64
N LYS A 42 5.90 -18.01 -12.10
CA LYS A 42 7.05 -18.42 -11.26
C LYS A 42 7.89 -17.23 -10.80
N ASN A 43 8.10 -16.24 -11.67
CA ASN A 43 8.90 -15.06 -11.34
C ASN A 43 8.18 -14.19 -10.30
N VAL A 44 6.88 -13.99 -10.47
CA VAL A 44 6.04 -13.24 -9.52
C VAL A 44 5.96 -13.96 -8.18
N ALA A 45 5.71 -15.28 -8.17
CA ALA A 45 5.66 -16.09 -6.96
C ALA A 45 7.00 -16.09 -6.20
N ASN A 46 8.12 -16.14 -6.91
CA ASN A 46 9.46 -16.06 -6.30
C ASN A 46 9.73 -14.67 -5.71
N MET A 47 9.35 -13.62 -6.43
CA MET A 47 9.45 -12.24 -5.93
C MET A 47 8.61 -12.06 -4.67
N LEU A 48 7.34 -12.48 -4.66
CA LEU A 48 6.48 -12.38 -3.49
C LEU A 48 6.97 -13.26 -2.34
N ARG A 49 7.53 -14.44 -2.60
CA ARG A 49 8.17 -15.25 -1.55
C ARG A 49 9.40 -14.57 -0.97
N SER A 50 10.19 -13.89 -1.80
CA SER A 50 11.34 -13.12 -1.34
C SER A 50 10.90 -11.90 -0.54
N LEU A 51 9.95 -11.11 -1.02
CA LEU A 51 9.55 -9.87 -0.36
C LEU A 51 8.49 -10.06 0.74
N GLY A 52 7.82 -11.20 0.81
CA GLY A 52 6.77 -11.52 1.79
C GLY A 52 7.13 -11.22 3.25
N PRO A 53 8.30 -11.67 3.76
CA PRO A 53 8.71 -11.39 5.15
C PRO A 53 9.27 -9.97 5.36
N LEU A 54 9.16 -9.07 4.38
CA LEU A 54 9.65 -7.70 4.50
C LEU A 54 8.76 -6.90 5.45
N THR A 55 9.38 -6.32 6.46
CA THR A 55 8.76 -5.44 7.44
C THR A 55 9.51 -4.13 7.54
N PHE A 56 8.81 -3.10 7.96
CA PHE A 56 9.27 -1.73 8.06
C PHE A 56 9.04 -1.22 9.45
N THR A 57 10.09 -0.71 10.08
CA THR A 57 9.99 -0.05 11.39
C THR A 57 10.19 1.44 11.20
N VAL A 58 9.19 2.21 11.59
CA VAL A 58 9.24 3.65 11.69
C VAL A 58 9.66 3.98 13.12
N ALA A 59 10.83 4.60 13.27
CA ALA A 59 11.36 5.05 14.54
C ALA A 59 11.42 6.57 14.59
N MET A 60 11.04 7.14 15.73
CA MET A 60 11.17 8.57 16.00
C MET A 60 12.50 8.82 16.68
N ASN A 61 13.19 9.90 16.31
CA ASN A 61 14.50 10.22 16.90
C ASN A 61 14.40 10.73 18.34
N LYS A 62 13.21 11.12 18.78
CA LYS A 62 12.92 11.61 20.12
C LYS A 62 11.64 10.99 20.63
N GLU A 63 11.60 10.66 21.92
CA GLU A 63 10.43 10.06 22.56
C GLU A 63 9.22 11.01 22.56
N GLU A 64 9.45 12.33 22.62
CA GLU A 64 8.41 13.37 22.55
C GLU A 64 7.65 13.39 21.21
N ASP A 65 8.27 12.90 20.13
CA ASP A 65 7.65 12.86 18.80
C ASP A 65 6.80 11.58 18.58
N GLY A 66 6.79 10.65 19.55
CA GLY A 66 6.00 9.41 19.52
C GLY A 66 6.82 8.12 19.54
N THR A 67 6.14 6.99 19.76
CA THR A 67 6.76 5.66 20.00
C THR A 67 7.15 4.90 18.73
N GLY A 68 6.80 5.41 17.55
CA GLY A 68 7.00 4.70 16.28
C GLY A 68 6.08 3.49 16.12
N PHE A 69 6.23 2.77 15.01
CA PHE A 69 5.43 1.57 14.72
C PHE A 69 6.11 0.68 13.68
N THR A 70 5.60 -0.54 13.52
CA THR A 70 6.06 -1.48 12.49
C THR A 70 4.90 -1.95 11.64
N PHE A 71 5.12 -2.08 10.34
CA PHE A 71 4.17 -2.62 9.38
C PHE A 71 4.86 -3.59 8.41
N LYS A 72 4.09 -4.40 7.70
CA LYS A 72 4.58 -5.37 6.72
C LYS A 72 4.40 -4.85 5.30
N ALA A 73 5.06 -5.46 4.33
CA ALA A 73 4.88 -5.09 2.92
C ALA A 73 3.59 -5.65 2.31
N PHE A 74 3.24 -6.89 2.69
CA PHE A 74 2.18 -7.67 2.05
C PHE A 74 1.32 -8.44 3.05
N ASP A 75 0.08 -8.66 2.65
CA ASP A 75 -0.87 -9.60 3.23
C ASP A 75 -0.94 -10.84 2.33
N ILE A 76 -0.36 -11.94 2.80
CA ILE A 76 -0.45 -13.25 2.13
C ILE A 76 -1.70 -13.93 2.68
N ILE A 77 -2.77 -13.96 1.88
CA ILE A 77 -4.06 -14.55 2.25
C ILE A 77 -4.02 -16.07 2.00
N ASP A 78 -3.56 -16.46 0.82
CA ASP A 78 -3.39 -17.86 0.43
C ASP A 78 -2.25 -18.00 -0.60
N SER A 79 -2.10 -19.19 -1.20
CA SER A 79 -1.03 -19.49 -2.16
C SER A 79 -1.11 -18.69 -3.47
N ASP A 80 -2.30 -18.22 -3.83
CA ASP A 80 -2.61 -17.55 -5.09
C ASP A 80 -3.10 -16.11 -4.88
N THR A 81 -3.30 -15.69 -3.63
CA THR A 81 -3.78 -14.36 -3.26
C THR A 81 -2.80 -13.67 -2.33
N THR A 82 -2.17 -12.61 -2.84
CA THR A 82 -1.32 -11.72 -2.05
C THR A 82 -1.66 -10.28 -2.37
N VAL A 83 -1.99 -9.49 -1.35
CA VAL A 83 -2.32 -8.08 -1.49
C VAL A 83 -1.28 -7.21 -0.77
N MET A 84 -1.25 -5.94 -1.11
CA MET A 84 -0.34 -4.98 -0.49
C MET A 84 -0.90 -4.48 0.84
N ASP A 85 -0.03 -4.33 1.84
CA ASP A 85 -0.39 -3.67 3.09
C ASP A 85 -0.66 -2.18 2.85
N SER A 86 -1.74 -1.65 3.41
CA SER A 86 -2.15 -0.26 3.16
C SER A 86 -1.13 0.78 3.66
N MET A 87 -0.41 0.51 4.76
CA MET A 87 0.66 1.39 5.21
C MET A 87 1.81 1.37 4.20
N PHE A 88 2.18 0.20 3.71
CA PHE A 88 3.22 0.09 2.68
C PHE A 88 2.85 0.84 1.39
N GLU A 89 1.61 0.72 0.92
CA GLU A 89 1.12 1.48 -0.24
C GLU A 89 1.16 3.00 0.01
N LEU A 90 0.72 3.44 1.19
CA LEU A 90 0.70 4.85 1.59
C LEU A 90 2.10 5.48 1.67
N PHE A 91 3.08 4.74 2.20
CA PHE A 91 4.44 5.26 2.41
C PHE A 91 5.29 5.32 1.14
N PHE A 92 5.10 4.37 0.21
CA PHE A 92 6.03 4.21 -0.92
C PHE A 92 5.41 4.50 -2.30
N PHE A 93 4.09 4.42 -2.44
CA PHE A 93 3.42 4.56 -3.74
C PHE A 93 2.43 5.71 -3.80
N CYS A 94 1.92 6.17 -2.65
CA CYS A 94 1.05 7.33 -2.60
C CYS A 94 1.84 8.64 -2.72
N SER A 95 1.31 9.61 -3.48
CA SER A 95 1.93 10.94 -3.54
C SER A 95 1.77 11.66 -2.21
N VAL A 96 2.79 12.42 -1.80
CA VAL A 96 2.77 13.18 -0.54
C VAL A 96 1.53 14.09 -0.44
N SER A 97 1.07 14.64 -1.57
CA SER A 97 -0.12 15.49 -1.61
C SER A 97 -1.39 14.72 -1.27
N ILE A 98 -1.51 13.46 -1.72
CA ILE A 98 -2.66 12.60 -1.42
C ILE A 98 -2.55 12.09 0.02
N THR A 99 -1.38 11.63 0.44
CA THR A 99 -1.14 11.18 1.82
C THR A 99 -1.51 12.26 2.84
N LYS A 100 -1.14 13.52 2.60
CA LYS A 100 -1.55 14.66 3.46
C LYS A 100 -3.06 14.84 3.53
N LYS A 101 -3.77 14.70 2.41
CA LYS A 101 -5.24 14.78 2.38
C LYS A 101 -5.88 13.65 3.19
N ILE A 102 -5.37 12.43 3.05
CA ILE A 102 -5.88 11.26 3.79
C ILE A 102 -5.66 11.43 5.29
N LEU A 103 -4.46 11.85 5.71
CA LEU A 103 -4.12 11.98 7.14
C LEU A 103 -4.84 13.14 7.82
N ASN A 104 -5.09 14.24 7.08
CA ASN A 104 -5.82 15.40 7.60
C ASN A 104 -7.33 15.32 7.32
N PHE A 105 -7.84 14.19 6.84
CA PHE A 105 -9.26 14.02 6.58
C PHE A 105 -10.02 14.05 7.90
N ASN A 106 -10.82 15.11 8.08
CA ASN A 106 -11.75 15.21 9.19
C ASN A 106 -13.16 14.86 8.68
N PRO A 107 -13.78 13.75 9.10
CA PRO A 107 -15.08 13.32 8.59
C PRO A 107 -16.25 14.25 8.98
N SER A 108 -16.03 15.25 9.84
CA SER A 108 -17.07 16.11 10.40
C SER A 108 -17.45 17.35 9.55
N SER A 109 -17.22 17.34 8.23
CA SER A 109 -17.65 18.43 7.34
C SER A 109 -18.23 17.89 6.02
N THR A 110 -19.23 17.03 6.16
CA THR A 110 -20.16 16.68 5.08
C THR A 110 -21.57 16.62 5.67
N GLU A 111 -22.03 17.76 6.15
CA GLU A 111 -23.44 18.13 6.07
C GLU A 111 -23.49 19.35 5.14
N ASP A 112 -24.54 19.38 4.31
CA ASP A 112 -24.94 20.41 3.34
C ASP A 112 -24.24 20.33 1.96
N THR A 113 -24.91 20.23 0.80
CA THR A 113 -26.34 20.20 0.41
C THR A 113 -26.31 19.96 -1.10
N ASP A 114 -26.84 18.85 -1.61
CA ASP A 114 -27.24 18.72 -3.02
C ASP A 114 -28.70 18.28 -3.02
N SER A 115 -29.58 19.28 -3.00
CA SER A 115 -30.97 19.16 -3.44
C SER A 115 -31.44 20.56 -3.88
N GLU A 116 -30.99 20.98 -5.06
CA GLU A 116 -31.85 21.75 -5.96
C GLU A 116 -32.80 20.74 -6.60
N ASP A 117 -34.10 20.91 -6.38
CA ASP A 117 -35.09 20.70 -7.43
C ASP A 117 -36.30 21.59 -7.11
N ASP A 118 -36.57 22.45 -8.08
CA ASP A 118 -37.56 23.51 -8.15
C ASP A 118 -39.02 23.07 -7.97
N GLU A 119 -39.84 24.08 -7.67
CA GLU A 119 -41.30 24.17 -7.79
C GLU A 119 -41.97 23.22 -8.79
N VAL A 120 -43.04 22.52 -8.36
CA VAL A 120 -44.29 22.40 -9.14
C VAL A 120 -45.51 22.21 -8.19
N LEU A 121 -46.45 23.16 -8.30
CA LEU A 121 -47.87 23.23 -7.86
C LEU A 121 -48.21 23.59 -6.40
#